data_AF-A0A430HW35-F1
#
_entry.id   AF-A0A430HW35-F1
#
_cell.length_a   1.000
_cell.length_b   1.000
_cell.length_c   1.000
_cell.angle_alpha   90.00
_cell.angle_beta   90.00
_cell.angle_gamma   90.00
#
_symmetry.space_group_name_H-M   'P 1'
#
loop_
_entity.id
_entity.type
_entity.pdbx_description
1 polymer ?
#
loop_
_entity_poly.entity_id
_entity_poly.type
_entity_poly.pdbx_seq_one_letter_code
_entity_poly.pdbx_strand_id
1 'polypeptide(L)'
;MSTPNDPSDDRAGEPSNERPQYPSYPSTPHPEDTPGYGAGYAGYGAGQPMYGQPAYSQPQGTGKVQPLEAVSWAFGAVFRNWLVWIVGGLVLGIVIMAGSILIELAFGGLDAGAAVQTSLGYQGAQLIFGLALAALMIFVYHGALRQVDKAKIGLGDFTDNVNFGPAFGLSILLQIATSVLFAALAVPLFLAANPIGESQMSSTDESLAFLGGLFAGIALIMLIAVLIAPLTMFMVWFVIDRRAGLGGGISQGFRAGLRNYGRLLAFNIVAGLVVVVSAIVTFGLALIVLTPALLLMQAMMFRQAAAGPLPAPVTR
;
A
#
# COMPACT_ATOMS: atom_id res chain seq x y z
N MET A 1 -23.66 52.39 -27.55
CA MET A 1 -24.55 51.49 -28.30
C MET A 1 -24.03 51.41 -29.73
N SER A 2 -23.70 50.19 -30.17
CA SER A 2 -23.50 49.70 -31.55
C SER A 2 -22.79 50.61 -32.57
N THR A 3 -21.54 50.27 -32.88
CA THR A 3 -20.94 50.49 -34.21
C THR A 3 -21.45 49.41 -35.17
N PRO A 4 -22.07 49.77 -36.31
CA PRO A 4 -22.37 48.86 -37.41
C PRO A 4 -21.17 48.74 -38.39
N ASN A 5 -20.96 47.51 -38.88
CA ASN A 5 -20.50 47.02 -40.21
C ASN A 5 -19.96 48.05 -41.23
N ASP A 6 -19.04 47.78 -42.16
CA ASP A 6 -18.70 46.56 -42.92
C ASP A 6 -17.43 46.91 -43.74
N PRO A 7 -16.50 45.99 -44.04
CA PRO A 7 -15.30 46.27 -44.82
C PRO A 7 -15.55 45.91 -46.29
N SER A 8 -16.20 46.79 -47.04
CA SER A 8 -16.26 46.68 -48.49
C SER A 8 -16.42 48.08 -49.09
N ASP A 9 -15.31 48.80 -49.20
CA ASP A 9 -15.00 49.64 -50.35
C ASP A 9 -13.65 50.31 -50.12
N ASP A 10 -12.94 50.55 -51.21
CA ASP A 10 -11.79 51.45 -51.31
C ASP A 10 -10.44 50.92 -50.84
N ARG A 11 -9.88 49.99 -51.62
CA ARG A 11 -8.50 50.20 -52.09
C ARG A 11 -8.36 49.84 -53.57
N ALA A 12 -8.58 50.87 -54.37
CA ALA A 12 -8.15 50.96 -55.74
C ALA A 12 -6.62 50.86 -55.87
N GLY A 13 -6.18 50.11 -56.87
CA GLY A 13 -4.96 50.33 -57.64
C GLY A 13 -3.64 49.91 -57.02
N GLU A 14 -3.14 48.73 -57.42
CA GLU A 14 -1.70 48.49 -57.58
C GLU A 14 -1.44 47.49 -58.74
N PRO A 15 -0.29 47.61 -59.43
CA PRO A 15 -0.10 47.15 -60.81
C PRO A 15 0.14 45.64 -60.93
N SER A 16 -0.06 45.14 -62.15
CA SER A 16 0.26 43.77 -62.57
C SER A 16 1.73 43.43 -62.31
N ASN A 17 1.99 42.79 -61.17
CA ASN A 17 3.27 42.16 -60.86
C ASN A 17 3.13 40.65 -61.12
N GLU A 18 3.67 40.21 -62.25
CA GLU A 18 3.96 38.80 -62.54
C GLU A 18 4.87 38.26 -61.43
N ARG A 19 4.29 37.58 -60.45
CA ARG A 19 5.06 36.87 -59.43
C ARG A 19 5.52 35.53 -60.00
N PRO A 20 6.79 35.12 -59.80
CA PRO A 20 7.24 33.78 -60.16
C PRO A 20 6.36 32.74 -59.45
N GLN A 21 5.71 31.85 -60.21
CA GLN A 21 5.05 30.68 -59.65
C GLN A 21 6.11 29.72 -59.12
N TYR A 22 6.28 29.68 -57.80
CA TYR A 22 7.07 28.64 -57.16
C TYR A 22 6.34 27.30 -57.25
N PRO A 23 7.05 26.17 -57.45
CA PRO A 23 6.45 24.85 -57.36
C PRO A 23 5.74 24.68 -56.02
N SER A 24 4.50 24.17 -56.03
CA SER A 24 3.80 23.78 -54.80
C SER A 24 4.66 22.73 -54.09
N TYR A 25 5.16 23.06 -52.90
CA TYR A 25 5.80 22.06 -52.06
C TYR A 25 4.80 20.93 -51.77
N PRO A 26 5.21 19.66 -51.81
CA PRO A 26 4.37 18.57 -51.33
C PRO A 26 4.00 18.84 -49.88
N SER A 27 2.72 18.73 -49.53
CA SER A 27 2.27 18.80 -48.14
C SER A 27 3.01 17.73 -47.35
N THR A 28 3.83 18.17 -46.39
CA THR A 28 4.52 17.25 -45.48
C THR A 28 3.44 16.69 -44.54
N PRO A 29 3.26 15.37 -44.39
CA PRO A 29 2.23 14.84 -43.50
C PRO A 29 2.48 15.35 -42.08
N HIS A 30 1.58 16.19 -41.57
CA HIS A 30 1.67 16.64 -40.20
C HIS A 30 1.01 15.58 -39.29
N PRO A 31 1.50 15.40 -38.05
CA PRO A 31 0.88 14.48 -37.10
C PRO A 31 -0.63 14.74 -36.90
N GLU A 32 -1.04 16.00 -37.00
CA GLU A 32 -2.45 16.44 -37.01
C GLU A 32 -3.31 15.92 -38.15
N ASP A 33 -2.70 15.48 -39.26
CA ASP A 33 -3.43 14.96 -40.43
C ASP A 33 -3.84 13.48 -40.27
N THR A 34 -3.44 12.83 -39.16
CA THR A 34 -3.79 11.43 -38.89
C THR A 34 -5.14 11.29 -38.18
N PRO A 35 -6.03 10.38 -38.63
CA PRO A 35 -7.27 10.08 -37.92
C PRO A 35 -6.96 9.55 -36.51
N GLY A 36 -7.19 10.37 -35.48
CA GLY A 36 -6.88 10.05 -34.08
C GLY A 36 -5.98 11.06 -33.37
N TYR A 37 -5.46 12.07 -34.07
CA TYR A 37 -4.70 13.14 -33.44
C TYR A 37 -5.62 13.99 -32.52
N GLY A 38 -5.44 13.82 -31.21
CA GLY A 38 -6.26 14.45 -30.16
C GLY A 38 -6.97 13.45 -29.22
N ALA A 39 -6.91 12.15 -29.47
CA ALA A 39 -7.51 11.15 -28.59
C ALA A 39 -6.59 10.78 -27.41
N GLY A 40 -6.57 11.65 -26.38
CA GLY A 40 -6.13 11.28 -25.04
C GLY A 40 -5.00 12.13 -24.47
N TYR A 41 -5.35 13.12 -23.67
CA TYR A 41 -4.43 13.74 -22.71
C TYR A 41 -3.98 12.67 -21.68
N ALA A 42 -2.81 12.07 -21.90
CA ALA A 42 -2.09 11.28 -20.90
C ALA A 42 -0.95 12.14 -20.34
N GLY A 43 -0.87 12.19 -19.00
CA GLY A 43 -0.09 13.15 -18.24
C GLY A 43 1.43 13.11 -18.45
N TYR A 44 2.04 14.23 -18.05
CA TYR A 44 3.48 14.50 -17.99
C TYR A 44 4.29 13.30 -17.46
N GLY A 45 5.17 12.74 -18.31
CA GLY A 45 6.16 11.75 -17.88
C GLY A 45 6.69 10.77 -18.94
N ALA A 46 6.23 10.82 -20.19
CA ALA A 46 6.75 9.94 -21.24
C ALA A 46 7.85 10.65 -22.05
N GLY A 47 9.10 10.21 -21.89
CA GLY A 47 10.18 10.56 -22.80
C GLY A 47 9.78 10.22 -24.24
N GLN A 48 10.13 11.10 -25.17
CA GLN A 48 9.80 10.94 -26.58
C GLN A 48 10.27 9.57 -27.12
N PRO A 49 9.42 8.81 -27.84
CA PRO A 49 9.85 7.58 -28.47
C PRO A 49 10.78 7.91 -29.64
N MET A 50 12.01 7.43 -29.52
CA MET A 50 12.96 7.35 -30.64
C MET A 50 12.36 6.40 -31.69
N TYR A 51 12.23 6.87 -32.94
CA TYR A 51 11.66 6.11 -34.06
C TYR A 51 12.31 4.71 -34.17
N GLY A 52 11.52 3.64 -34.02
CA GLY A 52 11.92 2.27 -34.41
C GLY A 52 11.96 1.19 -33.33
N GLN A 53 11.62 1.47 -32.07
CA GLN A 53 11.45 0.41 -31.05
C GLN A 53 9.98 0.22 -30.66
N PRO A 54 9.47 -1.02 -30.52
CA PRO A 54 8.17 -1.24 -29.91
C PRO A 54 8.20 -0.67 -28.49
N ALA A 55 7.32 0.28 -28.20
CA ALA A 55 7.10 0.70 -26.83
C ALA A 55 6.53 -0.50 -26.07
N TYR A 56 7.38 -1.24 -25.36
CA TYR A 56 6.94 -2.27 -24.42
C TYR A 56 6.23 -1.56 -23.27
N SER A 57 4.91 -1.36 -23.40
CA SER A 57 4.07 -0.89 -22.31
C SER A 57 4.00 -1.99 -21.25
N GLN A 58 4.24 -1.62 -19.99
CA GLN A 58 4.04 -2.55 -18.88
C GLN A 58 2.59 -3.04 -18.89
N PRO A 59 2.34 -4.36 -18.70
CA PRO A 59 0.99 -4.86 -18.58
C PRO A 59 0.25 -4.14 -17.45
N GLN A 60 -1.06 -3.95 -17.57
CA GLN A 60 -1.87 -3.28 -16.55
C GLN A 60 -2.85 -4.25 -15.88
N GLY A 61 -3.14 -3.98 -14.61
CA GLY A 61 -4.16 -4.71 -13.85
C GLY A 61 -5.55 -4.54 -14.46
N THR A 62 -6.43 -5.51 -14.23
CA THR A 62 -7.79 -5.54 -14.79
C THR A 62 -8.85 -5.05 -13.80
N GLY A 63 -8.45 -4.61 -12.61
CA GLY A 63 -9.34 -4.31 -11.49
C GLY A 63 -9.74 -5.55 -10.67
N LYS A 64 -9.35 -6.74 -11.12
CA LYS A 64 -9.58 -8.02 -10.45
C LYS A 64 -8.28 -8.59 -9.90
N VAL A 65 -8.29 -9.02 -8.64
CA VAL A 65 -7.14 -9.59 -7.94
C VAL A 65 -6.92 -11.04 -8.37
N GLN A 66 -5.67 -11.43 -8.60
CA GLN A 66 -5.22 -12.77 -8.94
C GLN A 66 -4.17 -13.23 -7.92
N PRO A 67 -4.58 -13.80 -6.77
CA PRO A 67 -3.66 -14.09 -5.67
C PRO A 67 -2.54 -15.05 -6.04
N LEU A 68 -2.82 -16.07 -6.85
CA LEU A 68 -1.81 -17.07 -7.24
C LEU A 68 -0.70 -16.47 -8.12
N GLU A 69 -1.04 -15.54 -9.01
CA GLU A 69 -0.03 -14.80 -9.79
C GLU A 69 0.81 -13.91 -8.88
N ALA A 70 0.18 -13.28 -7.89
CA ALA A 70 0.88 -12.46 -6.91
C ALA A 70 1.86 -13.29 -6.06
N VAL A 71 1.44 -14.50 -5.64
CA VAL A 71 2.27 -15.46 -4.90
C VAL A 71 3.51 -15.84 -5.71
N SER A 72 3.32 -16.35 -6.94
CA SER A 72 4.45 -16.83 -7.75
C SER A 72 5.44 -15.73 -8.09
N TRP A 73 4.94 -14.54 -8.40
CA TRP A 73 5.79 -13.38 -8.64
C TRP A 73 6.53 -12.91 -7.38
N ALA A 74 5.84 -12.79 -6.24
CA ALA A 74 6.39 -12.22 -5.02
C ALA A 74 7.58 -13.04 -4.50
N PHE A 75 7.46 -14.37 -4.47
CA PHE A 75 8.59 -15.23 -4.09
C PHE A 75 9.78 -15.04 -5.04
N GLY A 76 9.53 -15.00 -6.36
CA GLY A 76 10.58 -14.71 -7.34
C GLY A 76 11.21 -13.32 -7.15
N ALA A 77 10.43 -12.32 -6.75
CA ALA A 77 10.90 -10.96 -6.49
C ALA A 77 11.75 -10.87 -5.21
N VAL A 78 11.35 -11.57 -4.13
CA VAL A 78 12.13 -11.65 -2.89
C VAL A 78 13.52 -12.22 -3.17
N PHE A 79 13.61 -13.36 -3.85
CA PHE A 79 14.92 -13.98 -4.13
C PHE A 79 15.74 -13.22 -5.18
N ARG A 80 15.09 -12.58 -6.16
CA ARG A 80 15.78 -11.73 -7.14
C ARG A 80 16.42 -10.50 -6.49
N ASN A 81 15.76 -9.91 -5.49
CA ASN A 81 16.23 -8.74 -4.75
C ASN A 81 16.49 -9.09 -3.27
N TRP A 82 17.14 -10.23 -3.02
CA TRP A 82 17.30 -10.80 -1.68
C TRP A 82 18.07 -9.89 -0.72
N LEU A 83 19.03 -9.10 -1.20
CA LEU A 83 19.74 -8.12 -0.38
C LEU A 83 18.79 -7.08 0.21
N VAL A 84 17.79 -6.65 -0.54
CA VAL A 84 16.83 -5.64 -0.06
C VAL A 84 15.76 -6.29 0.82
N TRP A 85 15.19 -7.41 0.39
CA TRP A 85 14.05 -8.00 1.06
C TRP A 85 14.39 -8.92 2.23
N ILE A 86 15.45 -9.72 2.11
CA ILE A 86 15.89 -10.66 3.16
C ILE A 86 16.88 -9.95 4.08
N VAL A 87 18.01 -9.48 3.55
CA VAL A 87 19.05 -8.84 4.39
C VAL A 87 18.57 -7.51 4.93
N GLY A 88 17.98 -6.65 4.09
CA GLY A 88 17.38 -5.39 4.54
C GLY A 88 16.26 -5.61 5.57
N GLY A 89 15.41 -6.62 5.37
CA GLY A 89 14.38 -7.02 6.34
C GLY A 89 14.96 -7.48 7.68
N LEU A 90 16.02 -8.28 7.66
CA LEU A 90 16.73 -8.73 8.87
C LEU A 90 17.37 -7.57 9.62
N VAL A 91 18.08 -6.68 8.92
CA VAL A 91 18.69 -5.48 9.51
C VAL A 91 17.60 -4.61 10.13
N LEU A 92 16.48 -4.41 9.43
CA LEU A 92 15.36 -3.65 9.95
C LEU A 92 14.77 -4.29 11.22
N GLY A 93 14.58 -5.61 11.21
CA GLY A 93 14.12 -6.36 12.38
C GLY A 93 15.06 -6.20 13.58
N ILE A 94 16.38 -6.28 13.38
CA ILE A 94 17.37 -6.05 14.43
C ILE A 94 17.28 -4.62 14.98
N VAL A 95 17.14 -3.61 14.11
CA VAL A 95 17.00 -2.21 14.54
C VAL A 95 15.72 -1.99 15.34
N ILE A 96 14.60 -2.59 14.92
CA ILE A 96 13.32 -2.50 15.63
C ILE A 96 13.44 -3.17 17.01
N MET A 97 14.02 -4.38 17.08
CA MET A 97 14.24 -5.08 18.36
C MET A 97 15.16 -4.28 19.27
N ALA A 98 16.27 -3.76 18.75
CA ALA A 98 17.20 -2.93 19.52
C ALA A 98 16.51 -1.67 20.06
N GLY A 99 15.71 -0.97 19.24
CA GLY A 99 14.93 0.18 19.70
C GLY A 99 13.96 -0.16 20.81
N SER A 100 13.24 -1.28 20.69
CA SER A 100 12.34 -1.80 21.72
C SER A 100 13.08 -2.09 23.03
N ILE A 101 14.21 -2.81 22.97
CA ILE A 101 15.04 -3.13 24.13
C ILE A 101 15.58 -1.87 24.81
N LEU A 102 15.99 -0.87 24.03
CA LEU A 102 16.50 0.39 24.58
C LEU A 102 15.43 1.14 25.37
N ILE A 103 14.17 1.10 24.94
CA ILE A 103 13.04 1.66 25.70
C ILE A 103 12.89 0.89 27.01
N GLU A 104 12.84 -0.45 26.96
CA GLU A 104 12.74 -1.26 28.19
C GLU A 104 13.87 -0.92 29.18
N LEU A 105 15.12 -0.91 28.73
CA LEU A 105 16.28 -0.58 29.56
C LEU A 105 16.22 0.84 30.14
N ALA A 106 15.73 1.82 29.37
CA ALA A 106 15.59 3.20 29.84
C ALA A 106 14.55 3.34 30.97
N PHE A 107 13.60 2.41 31.07
CA PHE A 107 12.50 2.44 32.04
C PHE A 107 12.58 1.28 33.06
N GLY A 108 13.79 0.79 33.37
CA GLY A 108 14.01 -0.18 34.44
C GLY A 108 14.21 -1.63 34.00
N GLY A 109 14.32 -1.87 32.69
CA GLY A 109 14.59 -3.19 32.11
C GLY A 109 13.39 -4.13 32.18
N LEU A 110 13.66 -5.42 31.98
CA LEU A 110 12.61 -6.47 31.94
C LEU A 110 11.88 -6.66 33.28
N ASP A 111 12.46 -6.17 34.39
CA ASP A 111 11.91 -6.25 35.74
C ASP A 111 11.14 -4.98 36.14
N ALA A 112 10.90 -4.07 35.20
CA ALA A 112 10.13 -2.86 35.45
C ALA A 112 8.72 -3.20 35.95
N GLY A 113 8.41 -2.78 37.19
CA GLY A 113 7.10 -3.02 37.78
C GLY A 113 5.95 -2.33 37.04
N ALA A 114 4.73 -2.81 37.25
CA ALA A 114 3.52 -2.31 36.58
C ALA A 114 3.32 -0.78 36.70
N ALA A 115 3.78 -0.16 37.78
CA ALA A 115 3.74 1.29 37.97
C ALA A 115 4.58 2.06 36.93
N VAL A 116 5.72 1.50 36.52
CA VAL A 116 6.56 2.10 35.48
C VAL A 116 5.97 1.87 34.11
N GLN A 117 5.47 0.66 33.84
CA GLN A 117 4.82 0.33 32.56
C GLN A 117 3.54 1.16 32.33
N THR A 118 2.84 1.58 33.39
CA THR A 118 1.66 2.45 33.27
C THR A 118 2.01 3.94 33.36
N SER A 119 3.27 4.29 33.56
CA SER A 119 3.70 5.69 33.65
C SER A 119 3.55 6.42 32.31
N LEU A 120 3.25 7.72 32.38
CA LEU A 120 3.14 8.57 31.19
C LEU A 120 4.43 8.60 30.37
N GLY A 121 5.60 8.51 31.02
CA GLY A 121 6.89 8.50 30.34
C GLY A 121 7.09 7.26 29.48
N TYR A 122 6.83 6.07 30.04
CA TYR A 122 6.94 4.81 29.32
C TYR A 122 5.91 4.73 28.18
N GLN A 123 4.64 5.06 28.47
CA GLN A 123 3.57 5.06 27.46
C GLN A 123 3.84 6.07 26.34
N GLY A 124 4.38 7.24 26.68
CA GLY A 124 4.81 8.25 25.71
C GLY A 124 5.94 7.75 24.81
N ALA A 125 6.95 7.09 25.39
CA ALA A 125 8.06 6.50 24.63
C ALA A 125 7.58 5.40 23.67
N GLN A 126 6.71 4.50 24.15
CA GLN A 126 6.08 3.45 23.34
C GLN A 126 5.25 4.04 22.19
N LEU A 127 4.46 5.09 22.46
CA LEU A 127 3.68 5.77 21.44
C LEU A 127 4.58 6.41 20.36
N ILE A 128 5.63 7.13 20.76
CA ILE A 128 6.58 7.75 19.84
C ILE A 128 7.27 6.69 18.98
N PHE A 129 7.69 5.58 19.59
CA PHE A 129 8.28 4.46 18.87
C PHE A 129 7.31 3.84 17.87
N GLY A 130 6.05 3.61 18.28
CA GLY A 130 4.99 3.13 17.41
C GLY A 130 4.71 4.06 16.22
N LEU A 131 4.71 5.37 16.44
CA LEU A 131 4.58 6.36 15.36
C LEU A 131 5.78 6.34 14.40
N ALA A 132 6.99 6.17 14.92
CA ALA A 132 8.20 6.03 14.10
C ALA A 132 8.14 4.75 13.24
N LEU A 133 7.68 3.63 13.80
CA LEU A 133 7.46 2.39 13.05
C LEU A 133 6.36 2.55 12.00
N ALA A 134 5.25 3.22 12.33
CA ALA A 134 4.19 3.50 11.37
C ALA A 134 4.71 4.36 10.20
N ALA A 135 5.54 5.36 10.48
CA ALA A 135 6.19 6.19 9.46
C ALA A 135 7.14 5.37 8.58
N LEU A 136 7.96 4.52 9.19
CA LEU A 136 8.86 3.59 8.50
C LEU A 136 8.08 2.67 7.53
N MET A 137 6.94 2.14 7.97
CA MET A 137 6.12 1.25 7.14
C MET A 137 5.59 1.91 5.87
N ILE A 138 5.40 3.24 5.84
CA ILE A 138 5.01 3.97 4.62
C ILE A 138 6.11 3.85 3.55
N PHE A 139 7.37 3.97 3.93
CA PHE A 139 8.51 3.79 3.01
C PHE A 139 8.62 2.35 2.53
N VAL A 140 8.37 1.38 3.42
CA VAL A 140 8.37 -0.06 3.08
C VAL A 140 7.25 -0.39 2.07
N TYR A 141 6.04 0.12 2.28
CA TYR A 141 4.93 -0.03 1.34
C TYR A 141 5.21 0.66 0.00
N HIS A 142 5.84 1.84 0.03
CA HIS A 142 6.26 2.52 -1.19
C HIS A 142 7.31 1.71 -1.97
N GLY A 143 8.35 1.21 -1.29
CA GLY A 143 9.36 0.35 -1.91
C GLY A 143 8.77 -0.95 -2.48
N ALA A 144 7.75 -1.52 -1.82
CA ALA A 144 7.02 -2.68 -2.34
C ALA A 144 6.28 -2.36 -3.64
N LEU A 145 5.68 -1.17 -3.79
CA LEU A 145 5.10 -0.72 -5.06
C LEU A 145 6.17 -0.53 -6.13
N ARG A 146 7.30 0.10 -5.80
CA ARG A 146 8.42 0.27 -6.74
C ARG A 146 9.00 -1.07 -7.21
N GLN A 147 8.98 -2.10 -6.37
CA GLN A 147 9.39 -3.45 -6.75
C GLN A 147 8.47 -4.09 -7.79
N VAL A 148 7.18 -3.73 -7.82
CA VAL A 148 6.29 -4.15 -8.91
C VAL A 148 6.69 -3.43 -10.19
N ASP A 149 7.00 -2.14 -10.11
CA ASP A 149 7.30 -1.33 -11.28
C ASP A 149 8.70 -1.59 -11.87
N LYS A 150 9.65 -2.08 -11.06
CA LYS A 150 11.07 -2.27 -11.45
C LYS A 150 11.55 -3.69 -11.16
N ALA A 151 12.33 -4.26 -12.08
CA ALA A 151 12.92 -5.59 -11.90
C ALA A 151 13.93 -5.64 -10.75
N LYS A 152 14.73 -4.58 -10.59
CA LYS A 152 15.71 -4.37 -9.51
C LYS A 152 15.37 -3.10 -8.75
N ILE A 153 15.54 -3.13 -7.43
CA ILE A 153 15.33 -1.98 -6.55
C ILE A 153 16.56 -1.73 -5.68
N GLY A 154 16.78 -0.47 -5.33
CA GLY A 154 17.77 -0.04 -4.33
C GLY A 154 17.11 0.70 -3.17
N LEU A 155 17.92 1.12 -2.19
CA LEU A 155 17.42 1.84 -1.00
C LEU A 155 16.75 3.18 -1.35
N GLY A 156 17.25 3.88 -2.37
CA GLY A 156 16.67 5.15 -2.83
C GLY A 156 15.22 5.01 -3.32
N ASP A 157 14.83 3.83 -3.82
CA ASP A 157 13.46 3.58 -4.29
C ASP A 157 12.43 3.58 -3.14
N PHE A 158 12.85 3.43 -1.89
CA PHE A 158 11.95 3.46 -0.73
C PHE A 158 11.57 4.88 -0.33
N THR A 159 12.44 5.86 -0.60
CA THR A 159 12.29 7.25 -0.15
C THR A 159 11.99 8.23 -1.26
N ASP A 160 12.30 7.89 -2.51
CA ASP A 160 12.09 8.76 -3.66
C ASP A 160 10.60 8.99 -3.97
N ASN A 161 10.19 10.26 -4.00
CA ASN A 161 8.85 10.72 -4.38
C ASN A 161 7.68 10.09 -3.58
N VAL A 162 7.93 9.66 -2.35
CA VAL A 162 6.92 9.05 -1.47
C VAL A 162 5.81 10.06 -1.14
N ASN A 163 4.54 9.64 -1.22
CA ASN A 163 3.42 10.45 -0.75
C ASN A 163 3.25 10.36 0.78
N PHE A 164 4.31 10.75 1.51
CA PHE A 164 4.45 10.43 2.94
C PHE A 164 3.33 11.03 3.79
N GLY A 165 3.13 12.35 3.75
CA GLY A 165 2.20 13.05 4.65
C GLY A 165 0.77 12.50 4.59
N PRO A 166 0.14 12.44 3.40
CA PRO A 166 -1.18 11.84 3.26
C PRO A 166 -1.23 10.36 3.62
N ALA A 167 -0.25 9.55 3.21
CA ALA A 167 -0.26 8.13 3.51
C ALA A 167 -0.12 7.84 5.01
N PHE A 168 0.77 8.57 5.67
CA PHE A 168 0.97 8.51 7.11
C PHE A 168 -0.30 8.96 7.85
N GLY A 169 -0.87 10.11 7.49
CA GLY A 169 -2.11 10.59 8.08
C GLY A 169 -3.27 9.61 7.97
N LEU A 170 -3.44 8.97 6.80
CA LEU A 170 -4.46 7.92 6.63
C LEU A 170 -4.13 6.68 7.48
N SER A 171 -2.87 6.27 7.55
CA SER A 171 -2.47 5.11 8.36
C SER A 171 -2.78 5.32 9.84
N ILE A 172 -2.53 6.52 10.38
CA ILE A 172 -2.86 6.86 11.77
C ILE A 172 -4.38 6.88 11.97
N LEU A 173 -5.13 7.49 11.05
CA LEU A 173 -6.58 7.52 11.11
C LEU A 173 -7.17 6.09 11.15
N LEU A 174 -6.67 5.21 10.29
CA LEU A 174 -7.11 3.81 10.26
C LEU A 174 -6.69 3.05 11.52
N GLN A 175 -5.47 3.27 12.03
CA GLN A 175 -5.06 2.66 13.30
C GLN A 175 -5.94 3.10 14.46
N ILE A 176 -6.30 4.38 14.57
CA ILE A 176 -7.22 4.87 15.59
C ILE A 176 -8.60 4.24 15.42
N ALA A 177 -9.15 4.25 14.20
CA ALA A 177 -10.47 3.68 13.93
C ALA A 177 -10.53 2.17 14.26
N THR A 178 -9.51 1.42 13.86
CA THR A 178 -9.39 -0.01 14.15
C THR A 178 -9.17 -0.27 15.64
N SER A 179 -8.37 0.56 16.33
CA SER A 179 -8.16 0.44 17.78
C SER A 179 -9.44 0.70 18.56
N VAL A 180 -10.20 1.74 18.20
CA VAL A 180 -11.50 2.03 18.81
C VAL A 180 -12.50 0.89 18.57
N LEU A 181 -12.55 0.36 17.35
CA LEU A 181 -13.40 -0.78 17.01
C LEU A 181 -13.06 -2.01 17.88
N PHE A 182 -11.79 -2.38 17.96
CA PHE A 182 -11.38 -3.55 18.75
C PHE A 182 -11.48 -3.31 20.25
N ALA A 183 -11.21 -2.09 20.73
CA ALA A 183 -11.44 -1.73 22.12
C ALA A 183 -12.92 -1.85 22.49
N ALA A 184 -13.85 -1.40 21.63
CA ALA A 184 -15.28 -1.55 21.87
C ALA A 184 -15.72 -3.03 21.96
N LEU A 185 -15.06 -3.92 21.24
CA LEU A 185 -15.30 -5.36 21.30
C LEU A 185 -14.61 -6.04 22.49
N ALA A 186 -13.42 -5.59 22.87
CA ALA A 186 -12.60 -6.20 23.90
C ALA A 186 -12.93 -5.71 25.32
N VAL A 187 -13.32 -4.44 25.50
CA VAL A 187 -13.65 -3.87 26.81
C VAL A 187 -14.74 -4.67 27.53
N PRO A 188 -15.86 -5.09 26.91
CA PRO A 188 -16.84 -5.94 27.58
C PRO A 188 -16.26 -7.27 28.08
N LEU A 189 -15.34 -7.88 27.30
CA LEU A 189 -14.66 -9.11 27.70
C LEU A 189 -13.77 -8.89 28.94
N PHE A 190 -13.02 -7.78 28.96
CA PHE A 190 -12.16 -7.44 30.09
C PHE A 190 -12.96 -7.03 31.33
N LEU A 191 -14.06 -6.29 31.18
CA LEU A 191 -14.94 -5.93 32.30
C LEU A 191 -15.64 -7.16 32.89
N ALA A 192 -16.04 -8.12 32.04
CA ALA A 192 -16.55 -9.41 32.50
C ALA A 192 -15.47 -10.25 33.21
N ALA A 193 -14.19 -10.07 32.84
CA ALA A 193 -13.05 -10.72 33.47
C ALA A 193 -12.58 -10.08 34.79
N ASN A 194 -12.77 -8.77 34.94
CA ASN A 194 -12.24 -7.98 36.06
C ASN A 194 -12.67 -8.46 37.46
N PRO A 195 -13.97 -8.75 37.74
CA PRO A 195 -14.38 -9.23 39.06
C PRO A 195 -13.86 -10.65 39.38
N ILE A 196 -13.36 -11.39 38.39
CA ILE A 196 -12.82 -12.74 38.54
C ILE A 196 -11.30 -12.72 38.73
N GLY A 197 -10.62 -11.64 38.32
CA GLY A 197 -9.18 -11.44 38.48
C GLY A 197 -8.76 -10.89 39.85
N GLU A 198 -9.62 -10.14 40.53
CA GLU A 198 -9.31 -9.53 41.84
C GLU A 198 -9.63 -10.43 43.04
N SER A 199 -10.48 -11.46 42.88
CA SER A 199 -10.77 -12.41 43.95
C SER A 199 -11.57 -13.64 43.47
N GLN A 200 -11.15 -14.84 43.90
CA GLN A 200 -11.99 -16.06 44.02
C GLN A 200 -12.38 -16.83 42.73
N MET A 201 -11.41 -17.32 41.94
CA MET A 201 -11.63 -18.62 41.28
C MET A 201 -11.32 -19.70 42.32
N SER A 202 -12.36 -20.26 42.93
CA SER A 202 -12.22 -21.23 44.02
C SER A 202 -12.11 -22.66 43.50
N SER A 203 -12.53 -22.88 42.26
CA SER A 203 -12.57 -24.20 41.62
C SER A 203 -11.94 -24.20 40.21
N THR A 204 -11.48 -25.38 39.81
CA THR A 204 -11.00 -25.63 38.45
C THR A 204 -12.09 -25.36 37.40
N ASP A 205 -13.34 -25.66 37.70
CA ASP A 205 -14.46 -25.49 36.77
C ASP A 205 -14.75 -24.00 36.47
N GLU A 206 -14.69 -23.14 37.49
CA GLU A 206 -14.79 -21.68 37.33
C GLU A 206 -13.66 -21.13 36.46
N SER A 207 -12.44 -21.64 36.66
CA SER A 207 -11.27 -21.24 35.86
C SER A 207 -11.37 -21.68 34.39
N LEU A 208 -11.89 -22.89 34.13
CA LEU A 208 -12.08 -23.41 32.77
C LEU A 208 -13.22 -22.69 32.04
N ALA A 209 -14.32 -22.38 32.72
CA ALA A 209 -15.42 -21.60 32.16
C ALA A 209 -14.96 -20.18 31.80
N PHE A 210 -14.15 -19.56 32.67
CA PHE A 210 -13.54 -18.27 32.40
C PHE A 210 -12.62 -18.30 31.17
N LEU A 211 -11.67 -19.23 31.13
CA LEU A 211 -10.75 -19.39 30.00
C LEU A 211 -11.53 -19.67 28.70
N GLY A 212 -12.55 -20.51 28.76
CA GLY A 212 -13.44 -20.79 27.63
C GLY A 212 -14.13 -19.53 27.10
N GLY A 213 -14.67 -18.69 27.99
CA GLY A 213 -15.27 -17.40 27.63
C GLY A 213 -14.26 -16.42 27.01
N LEU A 214 -13.06 -16.32 27.59
CA LEU A 214 -11.99 -15.48 27.07
C LEU A 214 -11.54 -15.92 25.67
N PHE A 215 -11.27 -17.22 25.48
CA PHE A 215 -10.89 -17.76 24.17
C PHE A 215 -12.00 -17.60 23.13
N ALA A 216 -13.27 -17.80 23.51
CA ALA A 216 -14.40 -17.56 22.62
C ALA A 216 -14.49 -16.08 22.20
N GLY A 217 -14.29 -15.16 23.15
CA GLY A 217 -14.26 -13.71 22.87
C GLY A 217 -13.12 -13.32 21.94
N ILE A 218 -11.90 -13.82 22.19
CA ILE A 218 -10.74 -13.59 21.31
C ILE A 218 -10.99 -14.19 19.93
N ALA A 219 -11.54 -15.40 19.84
CA ALA A 219 -11.88 -16.04 18.56
C ALA A 219 -12.90 -15.21 17.77
N LEU A 220 -13.90 -14.63 18.43
CA LEU A 220 -14.87 -13.73 17.80
C LEU A 220 -14.21 -12.45 17.28
N ILE A 221 -13.33 -11.82 18.06
CA ILE A 221 -12.58 -10.64 17.64
C ILE A 221 -11.72 -10.96 16.42
N MET A 222 -11.00 -12.09 16.44
CA MET A 222 -10.18 -12.57 15.33
C MET A 222 -11.02 -12.84 14.07
N LEU A 223 -12.20 -13.45 14.24
CA LEU A 223 -13.13 -13.67 13.13
C LEU A 223 -13.57 -12.35 12.49
N ILE A 224 -13.96 -11.36 13.30
CA ILE A 224 -14.33 -10.03 12.82
C ILE A 224 -13.15 -9.36 12.11
N ALA A 225 -11.93 -9.47 12.65
CA ALA A 225 -10.72 -8.92 12.05
C ALA A 225 -10.47 -9.50 10.64
N VAL A 226 -10.58 -10.83 10.50
CA VAL A 226 -10.41 -11.53 9.21
C VAL A 226 -11.47 -11.11 8.20
N LEU A 227 -12.71 -10.90 8.63
CA LEU A 227 -13.81 -10.46 7.77
C LEU A 227 -13.66 -9.00 7.33
N ILE A 228 -13.13 -8.12 8.18
CA ILE A 228 -12.95 -6.70 7.85
C ILE A 228 -11.69 -6.46 7.01
N ALA A 229 -10.63 -7.27 7.20
CA ALA A 229 -9.33 -7.07 6.56
C ALA A 229 -9.39 -6.82 5.04
N PRO A 230 -10.14 -7.58 4.22
CA PRO A 230 -10.25 -7.31 2.78
C PRO A 230 -10.75 -5.90 2.42
N LEU A 231 -11.59 -5.31 3.27
CA LEU A 231 -12.24 -4.02 3.01
C LEU A 231 -11.29 -2.85 3.25
N THR A 232 -10.37 -2.98 4.20
CA THR A 232 -9.42 -1.92 4.56
C THR A 232 -8.04 -2.11 3.90
N MET A 233 -7.76 -3.31 3.40
CA MET A 233 -6.46 -3.74 2.87
C MET A 233 -5.81 -2.74 1.91
N PHE A 234 -6.58 -2.13 1.00
CA PHE A 234 -6.03 -1.26 -0.05
C PHE A 234 -6.08 0.24 0.22
N MET A 235 -6.70 0.68 1.32
CA MET A 235 -6.97 2.11 1.56
C MET A 235 -5.70 2.96 1.57
N VAL A 236 -4.66 2.52 2.30
CA VAL A 236 -3.37 3.22 2.39
C VAL A 236 -2.61 3.14 1.06
N TRP A 237 -2.69 2.01 0.36
CA TRP A 237 -1.97 1.79 -0.90
C TRP A 237 -2.39 2.77 -1.99
N PHE A 238 -3.69 3.10 -2.10
CA PHE A 238 -4.19 4.12 -3.04
C PHE A 238 -3.58 5.50 -2.80
N VAL A 239 -3.34 5.84 -1.53
CA VAL A 239 -2.74 7.13 -1.16
C VAL A 239 -1.23 7.12 -1.39
N ILE A 240 -0.53 6.04 -1.02
CA ILE A 240 0.92 5.91 -1.27
C ILE A 240 1.23 6.01 -2.76
N ASP A 241 0.40 5.38 -3.60
CA ASP A 241 0.55 5.38 -5.06
C ASP A 241 0.05 6.67 -5.74
N ARG A 242 -0.32 7.70 -4.96
CA ARG A 242 -0.85 9.00 -5.45
C ARG A 242 -2.07 8.90 -6.37
N ARG A 243 -2.79 7.76 -6.36
CA ARG A 243 -4.04 7.59 -7.13
C ARG A 243 -5.22 8.30 -6.50
N ALA A 244 -5.14 8.58 -5.20
CA ALA A 244 -6.17 9.28 -4.46
C ALA A 244 -5.58 10.08 -3.28
N GLY A 245 -6.26 11.16 -2.89
CA GLY A 245 -6.04 11.79 -1.58
C GLY A 245 -6.66 10.96 -0.44
N LEU A 246 -6.69 11.50 0.79
CA LEU A 246 -7.15 10.79 1.99
C LEU A 246 -8.55 10.14 1.85
N GLY A 247 -9.59 10.95 1.58
CA GLY A 247 -10.96 10.45 1.43
C GLY A 247 -11.15 9.54 0.22
N GLY A 248 -10.45 9.85 -0.87
CA GLY A 248 -10.45 9.01 -2.07
C GLY A 248 -9.80 7.64 -1.81
N GLY A 249 -8.73 7.58 -1.01
CA GLY A 249 -8.07 6.33 -0.62
C GLY A 249 -8.99 5.40 0.16
N ILE A 250 -9.76 5.95 1.10
CA ILE A 250 -10.78 5.20 1.85
C ILE A 250 -11.85 4.66 0.89
N SER A 251 -12.46 5.54 0.08
CA SER A 251 -13.55 5.15 -0.82
C SER A 251 -13.12 4.16 -1.89
N GLN A 252 -12.01 4.43 -2.59
CA GLN A 252 -11.51 3.57 -3.66
C GLN A 252 -10.94 2.27 -3.10
N GLY A 253 -10.21 2.33 -1.97
CA GLY A 253 -9.71 1.15 -1.28
C GLY A 253 -10.83 0.22 -0.85
N PHE A 254 -11.87 0.76 -0.22
CA PHE A 254 -13.05 0.01 0.19
C PHE A 254 -13.78 -0.63 -0.99
N ARG A 255 -13.99 0.13 -2.08
CA ARG A 255 -14.63 -0.38 -3.31
C ARG A 255 -13.79 -1.48 -3.97
N ALA A 256 -12.47 -1.31 -4.01
CA ALA A 256 -11.56 -2.32 -4.55
C ALA A 256 -11.56 -3.60 -3.70
N GLY A 257 -11.59 -3.45 -2.38
CA GLY A 257 -11.75 -4.53 -1.41
C GLY A 257 -13.06 -5.28 -1.61
N LEU A 258 -14.19 -4.57 -1.65
CA LEU A 258 -15.52 -5.15 -1.90
C LEU A 258 -15.58 -5.91 -3.23
N ARG A 259 -15.10 -5.32 -4.32
CA ARG A 259 -15.11 -5.94 -5.65
C ARG A 259 -14.34 -7.27 -5.69
N ASN A 260 -13.33 -7.41 -4.83
CA ASN A 260 -12.46 -8.58 -4.77
C ASN A 260 -12.62 -9.38 -3.47
N TYR A 261 -13.69 -9.14 -2.71
CA TYR A 261 -13.80 -9.55 -1.31
C TYR A 261 -13.53 -11.05 -1.11
N GLY A 262 -14.20 -11.91 -1.87
CA GLY A 262 -14.03 -13.36 -1.74
C GLY A 262 -12.60 -13.84 -2.02
N ARG A 263 -11.91 -13.23 -3.00
CA ARG A 263 -10.51 -13.59 -3.34
C ARG A 263 -9.54 -13.12 -2.26
N LEU A 264 -9.77 -11.92 -1.72
CA LEU A 264 -8.96 -11.34 -0.66
C LEU A 264 -9.19 -12.04 0.69
N LEU A 265 -10.43 -12.42 0.99
CA LEU A 265 -10.77 -13.20 2.18
C LEU A 265 -10.09 -14.57 2.14
N ALA A 266 -10.22 -15.29 1.02
CA ALA A 266 -9.53 -16.56 0.83
C ALA A 266 -8.01 -16.40 0.94
N PHE A 267 -7.44 -15.35 0.32
CA PHE A 267 -6.03 -15.03 0.46
C PHE A 267 -5.64 -14.81 1.93
N ASN A 268 -6.35 -13.97 2.68
CA ASN A 268 -6.03 -13.67 4.07
C ASN A 268 -6.10 -14.91 4.96
N ILE A 269 -7.11 -15.77 4.77
CA ILE A 269 -7.24 -17.03 5.51
C ILE A 269 -6.06 -17.97 5.18
N VAL A 270 -5.80 -18.21 3.90
CA VAL A 270 -4.73 -19.12 3.46
C VAL A 270 -3.36 -18.58 3.87
N ALA A 271 -3.08 -17.30 3.63
CA ALA A 271 -1.84 -16.66 4.01
C ALA A 271 -1.64 -16.69 5.54
N GLY A 272 -2.68 -16.42 6.32
CA GLY A 272 -2.65 -16.51 7.77
C GLY A 272 -2.30 -17.92 8.26
N LEU A 273 -2.96 -18.95 7.72
CA LEU A 273 -2.65 -20.35 8.03
C LEU A 273 -1.22 -20.72 7.64
N VAL A 274 -0.77 -20.33 6.45
CA VAL A 274 0.60 -20.57 5.98
C VAL A 274 1.62 -19.91 6.91
N VAL A 275 1.37 -18.68 7.34
CA VAL A 275 2.25 -17.97 8.30
C VAL A 275 2.32 -18.71 9.63
N VAL A 276 1.18 -19.08 10.21
CA VAL A 276 1.13 -19.78 11.51
C VAL A 276 1.84 -21.14 11.43
N VAL A 277 1.48 -21.97 10.43
CA VAL A 277 2.08 -23.29 10.25
C VAL A 277 3.58 -23.17 9.99
N SER A 278 4.00 -22.24 9.13
CA SER A 278 5.43 -22.05 8.82
C SER A 278 6.21 -21.55 10.02
N ALA A 279 5.64 -20.63 10.81
CA ALA A 279 6.27 -20.13 12.02
C ALA A 279 6.50 -21.25 13.04
N ILE A 280 5.52 -22.14 13.24
CA ILE A 280 5.63 -23.28 14.16
C ILE A 280 6.67 -24.28 13.65
N VAL A 281 6.55 -24.72 12.38
CA VAL A 281 7.41 -25.79 11.82
C VAL A 281 8.87 -25.36 11.70
N THR A 282 9.12 -24.08 11.42
CA THR A 282 10.49 -23.56 11.18
C THR A 282 11.04 -22.73 12.34
N PHE A 283 10.35 -22.69 13.49
CA PHE A 283 10.70 -21.83 14.62
C PHE A 283 10.89 -20.35 14.20
N GLY A 284 10.00 -19.87 13.33
CA GLY A 284 9.99 -18.50 12.83
C GLY A 284 10.95 -18.21 11.68
N LEU A 285 11.87 -19.11 11.31
CA LEU A 285 12.85 -18.85 10.24
C LEU A 285 12.20 -18.58 8.88
N ALA A 286 11.08 -19.24 8.57
CA ALA A 286 10.35 -18.98 7.33
C ALA A 286 9.81 -17.54 7.23
N LEU A 287 9.59 -16.86 8.37
CA LEU A 287 9.06 -15.50 8.38
C LEU A 287 10.02 -14.49 7.76
N ILE A 288 11.33 -14.80 7.74
CA ILE A 288 12.36 -13.98 7.08
C ILE A 288 12.06 -13.83 5.58
N VAL A 289 11.50 -14.86 4.95
CA VAL A 289 11.13 -14.86 3.53
C VAL A 289 9.65 -14.56 3.34
N LEU A 290 8.78 -15.11 4.20
CA LEU A 290 7.33 -14.95 4.08
C LEU A 290 6.87 -13.51 4.32
N THR A 291 7.48 -12.79 5.26
CA THR A 291 7.10 -11.40 5.54
C THR A 291 7.28 -10.49 4.32
N PRO A 292 8.46 -10.41 3.69
CA PRO A 292 8.60 -9.62 2.47
C PRO A 292 7.80 -10.20 1.30
N ALA A 293 7.66 -11.52 1.19
CA ALA A 293 6.83 -12.12 0.14
C ALA A 293 5.36 -11.68 0.27
N LEU A 294 4.79 -11.72 1.46
CA LEU A 294 3.40 -11.29 1.71
C LEU A 294 3.22 -9.82 1.41
N LEU A 295 4.15 -8.97 1.83
CA LEU A 295 4.12 -7.56 1.50
C LEU A 295 4.11 -7.33 -0.03
N LEU A 296 4.97 -8.03 -0.77
CA LEU A 296 5.02 -7.94 -2.22
C LEU A 296 3.75 -8.50 -2.89
N MET A 297 3.19 -9.60 -2.38
CA MET A 297 1.89 -10.11 -2.83
C MET A 297 0.81 -9.02 -2.67
N GLN A 298 0.76 -8.34 -1.54
CA GLN A 298 -0.19 -7.25 -1.31
C GLN A 298 0.02 -6.09 -2.29
N ALA A 299 1.26 -5.70 -2.56
CA ALA A 299 1.58 -4.65 -3.53
C ALA A 299 1.12 -5.03 -4.96
N MET A 300 1.39 -6.25 -5.40
CA MET A 300 0.95 -6.72 -6.72
C MET A 300 -0.58 -6.88 -6.79
N MET A 301 -1.22 -7.40 -5.76
CA MET A 301 -2.68 -7.50 -5.70
C MET A 301 -3.34 -6.11 -5.68
N PHE A 302 -2.73 -5.14 -5.01
CA PHE A 302 -3.16 -3.74 -5.09
C PHE A 302 -3.05 -3.22 -6.53
N ARG A 303 -1.91 -3.43 -7.21
CA ARG A 303 -1.74 -3.03 -8.63
C ARG A 303 -2.78 -3.69 -9.52
N GLN A 304 -3.07 -4.98 -9.33
CA GLN A 304 -4.14 -5.68 -10.03
C GLN A 304 -5.52 -5.06 -9.76
N ALA A 305 -5.84 -4.77 -8.49
CA ALA A 305 -7.12 -4.21 -8.06
C ALA A 305 -7.32 -2.75 -8.50
N ALA A 306 -6.25 -1.96 -8.54
CA ALA A 306 -6.27 -0.55 -8.92
C ALA A 306 -6.14 -0.32 -10.44
N ALA A 307 -6.05 -1.40 -11.24
CA ALA A 307 -5.70 -1.33 -12.65
C ALA A 307 -4.41 -0.52 -12.88
N GLY A 308 -3.38 -0.82 -12.08
CA GLY A 308 -2.06 -0.22 -12.16
C GLY A 308 -1.05 -1.08 -12.92
N PRO A 309 0.20 -0.60 -13.05
CA PRO A 309 1.27 -1.34 -13.70
C PRO A 309 1.52 -2.69 -13.00
N LEU A 310 1.62 -3.74 -13.79
CA LEU A 310 2.01 -5.08 -13.37
C LEU A 310 3.51 -5.28 -13.58
N PRO A 311 4.11 -6.34 -13.00
CA PRO A 311 5.55 -6.56 -13.06
C PRO A 311 6.15 -6.38 -14.44
N ALA A 312 7.26 -5.63 -14.50
CA ALA A 312 8.05 -5.50 -15.72
C ALA A 312 8.40 -6.89 -16.29
N PRO A 313 8.28 -7.10 -17.62
CA PRO A 313 8.76 -8.32 -18.24
C PRO A 313 10.23 -8.55 -17.88
N VAL A 314 10.56 -9.76 -17.40
CA VAL A 314 11.95 -10.12 -17.14
C VAL A 314 12.59 -10.39 -18.49
N THR A 315 13.34 -9.43 -19.03
CA THR A 315 14.27 -9.70 -20.13
C THR A 315 15.32 -10.67 -19.59
N ARG A 316 15.24 -11.93 -20.03
CA ARG A 316 16.26 -12.95 -19.77
C ARG A 316 17.47 -12.73 -20.67
#